data_AF-A0A431HNT3-F1
#
_entry.id   AF-A0A431HNT3-F1
#
_cell.length_a   1.000
_cell.length_b   1.000
_cell.length_c   1.000
_cell.angle_alpha   90.00
_cell.angle_beta   90.00
_cell.angle_gamma   90.00
#
_symmetry.space_group_name_H-M   'P 1'
#
loop_
_entity.id
_entity.type
_entity.pdbx_description
1 polymer ?
#
loop_
_entity_poly.entity_id
_entity_poly.type
_entity_poly.pdbx_seq_one_letter_code
_entity_poly.pdbx_strand_id
1 'polypeptide(L)'
;MADLACQTLPELLGRLHPAREIWLLEPEPRVLPVFEMLLPDLLAGDVVVDAGNTDFRIAIQRQQQAALQGVAYVDVGMHLNPWGPQYGFALMVGGNQAQLLQAQSGLDALAPMPQRGWLHSGPPGSGLFMRQLQRTVEDAVARSVSRAHQDFSTTGQLEINYPQIAQLWQEGSELRQSLQQQANRYLQQ
;
A
#
# COMPACT_ATOMS: atom_id res chain seq x y z
N MET A 1 1.91 -5.03 -24.12
CA MET A 1 0.54 -5.57 -24.02
C MET A 1 -0.40 -4.44 -24.38
N ALA A 2 -1.40 -4.69 -25.23
CA ALA A 2 -2.42 -3.67 -25.49
C ALA A 2 -3.26 -3.48 -24.22
N ASP A 3 -3.55 -2.23 -23.85
CA ASP A 3 -4.44 -1.92 -22.73
C ASP A 3 -5.83 -2.51 -23.00
N LEU A 4 -6.18 -3.55 -22.27
CA LEU A 4 -7.49 -4.22 -22.35
C LEU A 4 -8.49 -3.49 -21.46
N ALA A 5 -8.71 -2.20 -21.72
CA ALA A 5 -9.82 -1.49 -21.10
C ALA A 5 -11.14 -2.22 -21.43
N CYS A 6 -11.95 -2.47 -20.41
CA CYS A 6 -13.25 -3.13 -20.51
C CYS A 6 -14.32 -2.19 -19.96
N GLN A 7 -15.55 -2.29 -20.46
CA GLN A 7 -16.66 -1.43 -20.02
C GLN A 7 -17.43 -2.02 -18.83
N THR A 8 -17.31 -3.34 -18.60
CA THR A 8 -18.03 -4.05 -17.54
C THR A 8 -17.14 -5.10 -16.86
N LEU A 9 -17.49 -5.46 -15.62
CA LEU A 9 -16.79 -6.53 -14.89
C LEU A 9 -16.91 -7.90 -15.59
N PRO A 10 -18.09 -8.33 -16.10
CA PRO A 10 -18.18 -9.60 -16.83
C PRO A 10 -17.31 -9.63 -18.09
N GLU A 11 -17.20 -8.51 -18.83
CA GLU A 11 -16.31 -8.41 -19.99
C GLU A 11 -14.84 -8.57 -19.59
N LEU A 12 -14.41 -7.91 -18.51
CA LEU A 12 -13.07 -8.05 -17.96
C LEU A 12 -12.79 -9.51 -17.58
N LEU A 13 -13.68 -10.10 -16.79
CA LEU A 13 -13.55 -11.48 -16.30
C LEU A 13 -13.53 -12.51 -17.42
N GLY A 14 -14.30 -12.31 -18.50
CA GLY A 14 -14.32 -13.19 -19.67
C GLY A 14 -13.05 -13.14 -20.52
N ARG A 15 -12.19 -12.12 -20.33
CA ARG A 15 -10.91 -11.97 -21.04
C ARG A 15 -9.72 -12.53 -20.26
N LEU A 16 -9.88 -12.82 -18.97
CA LEU A 16 -8.82 -13.38 -18.13
C LEU A 16 -8.83 -14.91 -18.20
N HIS A 17 -7.65 -15.52 -18.17
CA HIS A 17 -7.52 -16.97 -18.04
C HIS A 17 -7.89 -17.43 -16.61
N PRO A 18 -8.42 -18.65 -16.43
CA PRO A 18 -8.73 -19.21 -15.11
C PRO A 18 -7.55 -19.21 -14.13
N ALA A 19 -7.85 -19.23 -12.83
CA ALA A 19 -6.94 -18.81 -11.75
C ALA A 19 -6.57 -17.33 -11.91
N ARG A 20 -7.62 -16.50 -11.93
CA ARG A 20 -7.53 -15.07 -12.20
C ARG A 20 -6.91 -14.36 -11.01
N GLU A 21 -5.93 -13.49 -11.29
CA GLU A 21 -5.36 -12.56 -10.32
C GLU A 21 -5.90 -11.15 -10.59
N ILE A 22 -6.77 -10.66 -9.72
CA ILE A 22 -7.52 -9.41 -9.93
C ILE A 22 -7.10 -8.37 -8.90
N TRP A 23 -6.46 -7.30 -9.37
CA TRP A 23 -5.98 -6.22 -8.51
C TRP A 23 -7.00 -5.09 -8.38
N LEU A 24 -7.35 -4.75 -7.14
CA LEU A 24 -8.16 -3.59 -6.80
C LEU A 24 -7.22 -2.46 -6.36
N LEU A 25 -7.10 -1.43 -7.21
CA LEU A 25 -6.26 -0.26 -6.97
C LEU A 25 -7.16 0.97 -6.80
N GLU A 26 -7.85 1.08 -5.65
CA GLU A 26 -8.78 2.19 -5.39
C GLU A 26 -8.07 3.36 -4.67
N PRO A 27 -7.88 4.52 -5.32
CA PRO A 27 -7.10 5.63 -4.76
C PRO A 27 -7.85 6.49 -3.72
N GLU A 28 -9.16 6.35 -3.57
CA GLU A 28 -9.98 7.17 -2.66
C GLU A 28 -11.00 6.34 -1.84
N PRO A 29 -11.52 6.86 -0.72
CA PRO A 29 -12.54 6.17 0.06
C PRO A 29 -13.86 6.03 -0.73
N ARG A 30 -14.06 4.84 -1.30
CA ARG A 30 -15.29 4.25 -1.88
C ARG A 30 -16.18 5.19 -2.71
N VAL A 31 -16.07 5.08 -4.03
CA VAL A 31 -17.18 5.48 -4.93
C VAL A 31 -18.15 4.30 -5.16
N LEU A 32 -17.68 3.05 -5.19
CA LEU A 32 -18.50 1.84 -5.42
C LEU A 32 -17.99 0.60 -4.64
N PRO A 33 -18.87 -0.36 -4.28
CA PRO A 33 -18.50 -1.60 -3.60
C PRO A 33 -17.97 -2.66 -4.60
N VAL A 34 -16.80 -2.39 -5.22
CA VAL A 34 -16.28 -3.19 -6.34
C VAL A 34 -16.05 -4.65 -5.99
N PHE A 35 -15.50 -4.94 -4.79
CA PHE A 35 -15.31 -6.31 -4.33
C PHE A 35 -16.63 -7.08 -4.27
N GLU A 36 -17.66 -6.47 -3.68
CA GLU A 36 -18.97 -7.09 -3.52
C GLU A 36 -19.67 -7.32 -4.87
N MET A 37 -19.39 -6.48 -5.86
CA MET A 37 -19.85 -6.66 -7.24
C MET A 37 -19.10 -7.75 -8.00
N LEU A 38 -17.80 -7.91 -7.73
CA LEU A 38 -16.95 -8.92 -8.37
C LEU A 38 -17.22 -10.33 -7.84
N LEU A 39 -17.38 -10.45 -6.53
CA LEU A 39 -17.38 -11.73 -5.82
C LEU A 39 -18.35 -12.78 -6.40
N PRO A 40 -19.59 -12.46 -6.84
CA PRO A 40 -20.52 -13.44 -7.41
C PRO A 40 -20.04 -14.10 -8.71
N ASP A 41 -19.14 -13.45 -9.46
CA ASP A 41 -18.63 -13.92 -10.75
C ASP A 41 -17.22 -14.57 -10.64
N LEU A 42 -16.68 -14.63 -9.41
CA LEU A 42 -15.41 -15.30 -9.13
C LEU A 42 -15.59 -16.80 -8.96
N LEU A 43 -14.54 -17.54 -9.28
CA LEU A 43 -14.50 -18.99 -9.25
C LEU A 43 -13.48 -19.44 -8.22
N ALA A 44 -13.67 -20.64 -7.67
CA ALA A 44 -12.70 -21.24 -6.76
C ALA A 44 -11.31 -21.30 -7.44
N GLY A 45 -10.28 -20.84 -6.71
CA GLY A 45 -8.91 -20.71 -7.21
C GLY A 45 -8.56 -19.35 -7.81
N ASP A 46 -9.51 -18.42 -7.96
CA ASP A 46 -9.20 -17.02 -8.24
C ASP A 46 -8.66 -16.32 -6.98
N VAL A 47 -7.91 -15.23 -7.19
CA VAL A 47 -7.42 -14.36 -6.13
C VAL A 47 -7.78 -12.90 -6.40
N VAL A 48 -8.32 -12.24 -5.38
CA VAL A 48 -8.48 -10.79 -5.34
C VAL A 48 -7.34 -10.20 -4.52
N VAL A 49 -6.63 -9.25 -5.11
CA VAL A 49 -5.56 -8.50 -4.46
C VAL A 49 -6.03 -7.07 -4.19
N ASP A 50 -6.36 -6.75 -2.95
CA ASP A 50 -6.79 -5.41 -2.54
C ASP A 50 -5.58 -4.55 -2.16
N ALA A 51 -5.16 -3.71 -3.11
CA ALA A 51 -4.11 -2.72 -2.95
C ALA A 51 -4.68 -1.29 -2.80
N GLY A 52 -5.96 -1.17 -2.43
CA GLY A 52 -6.68 0.09 -2.34
C GLY A 52 -6.59 0.77 -0.97
N ASN A 53 -7.58 1.63 -0.71
CA ASN A 53 -7.78 2.35 0.55
C ASN A 53 -8.75 1.66 1.53
N THR A 54 -8.98 0.36 1.37
CA THR A 54 -9.89 -0.40 2.23
C THR A 54 -9.44 -0.37 3.69
N ASP A 55 -10.40 -0.24 4.61
CA ASP A 55 -10.15 -0.41 6.03
C ASP A 55 -9.72 -1.85 6.32
N PHE A 56 -8.60 -2.08 7.04
CA PHE A 56 -8.09 -3.42 7.31
C PHE A 56 -9.14 -4.35 7.97
N ARG A 57 -10.07 -3.81 8.76
CA ARG A 57 -11.16 -4.58 9.37
C ARG A 57 -12.17 -5.06 8.33
N ILE A 58 -12.41 -4.24 7.30
CA ILE A 58 -13.25 -4.62 6.17
C ILE A 58 -12.51 -5.64 5.30
N ALA A 59 -11.19 -5.49 5.11
CA ALA A 59 -10.39 -6.48 4.38
C ALA A 59 -10.46 -7.87 5.03
N ILE A 60 -10.40 -7.95 6.37
CA ILE A 60 -10.60 -9.21 7.12
C ILE A 60 -11.98 -9.82 6.83
N GLN A 61 -13.05 -9.00 6.83
CA GLN A 61 -14.39 -9.48 6.52
C GLN A 61 -14.50 -9.98 5.07
N ARG A 62 -13.94 -9.25 4.11
CA ARG A 62 -13.93 -9.63 2.68
C ARG A 62 -13.14 -10.91 2.44
N GLN A 63 -12.04 -11.11 3.16
CA GLN A 63 -11.29 -12.37 3.11
C GLN A 63 -12.14 -13.55 3.58
N GLN A 64 -12.90 -13.40 4.66
CA GLN A 64 -13.82 -14.44 5.14
C GLN A 64 -14.91 -14.73 4.11
N GLN A 65 -15.49 -13.69 3.49
CA GLN A 65 -16.51 -13.83 2.44
C GLN A 65 -15.97 -14.54 1.19
N ALA A 66 -14.78 -14.17 0.71
CA ALA A 66 -14.12 -14.81 -0.43
C ALA A 66 -13.84 -16.29 -0.17
N ALA A 67 -13.37 -16.61 1.05
CA ALA A 67 -13.05 -17.98 1.44
C ALA A 67 -14.26 -18.93 1.35
N LEU A 68 -15.49 -18.44 1.59
CA LEU A 68 -16.72 -19.24 1.45
C LEU A 68 -16.94 -19.76 0.01
N GLN A 69 -16.34 -19.12 -0.99
CA GLN A 69 -16.44 -19.50 -2.40
C GLN A 69 -15.15 -20.14 -2.95
N GLY A 70 -14.17 -20.41 -2.07
CA GLY A 70 -12.86 -20.92 -2.49
C GLY A 70 -12.01 -19.86 -3.22
N VAL A 71 -12.33 -18.58 -3.06
CA VAL A 71 -11.59 -17.45 -3.63
C VAL A 71 -10.58 -16.95 -2.60
N ALA A 72 -9.35 -16.70 -3.04
CA ALA A 72 -8.32 -16.08 -2.22
C ALA A 72 -8.51 -14.56 -2.15
N TYR A 73 -8.18 -13.99 -1.00
CA TYR A 73 -8.14 -12.54 -0.81
C TYR A 73 -6.82 -12.19 -0.15
N VAL A 74 -6.06 -11.31 -0.79
CA VAL A 74 -4.76 -10.81 -0.35
C VAL A 74 -4.87 -9.30 -0.23
N ASP A 75 -4.48 -8.74 0.91
CA ASP A 75 -4.47 -7.30 1.11
C ASP A 75 -3.04 -6.76 1.02
N VAL A 76 -2.85 -5.64 0.31
CA VAL A 76 -1.53 -5.09 0.01
C VAL A 76 -1.47 -3.64 0.47
N GLY A 77 -0.64 -3.39 1.47
CA GLY A 77 -0.22 -2.06 1.84
C GLY A 77 0.84 -1.54 0.87
N MET A 78 0.48 -0.54 0.07
CA MET A 78 1.42 0.14 -0.83
C MET A 78 1.15 1.64 -0.96
N HIS A 79 2.19 2.36 -1.39
CA HIS A 79 2.07 3.72 -1.91
C HIS A 79 2.15 3.67 -3.43
N LEU A 80 1.30 4.44 -4.12
CA LEU A 80 1.29 4.53 -5.59
C LEU A 80 2.44 5.40 -6.14
N ASN A 81 3.62 5.29 -5.52
CA ASN A 81 4.85 5.92 -5.99
C ASN A 81 6.00 4.89 -5.90
N PRO A 82 6.45 4.30 -7.01
CA PRO A 82 7.51 3.32 -6.99
C PRO A 82 8.85 4.00 -6.69
N TRP A 83 9.80 3.27 -6.12
CA TRP A 83 11.18 3.74 -5.88
C TRP A 83 12.01 3.80 -7.17
N GLY A 84 11.39 4.09 -8.31
CA GLY A 84 11.98 3.99 -9.63
C GLY A 84 11.83 2.58 -10.25
N PRO A 85 12.04 2.47 -11.57
CA PRO A 85 11.66 1.28 -12.36
C PRO A 85 12.45 0.02 -11.99
N GLN A 86 13.67 0.17 -11.47
CA GLN A 86 14.53 -0.94 -11.06
C GLN A 86 14.14 -1.56 -9.72
N TYR A 87 13.50 -0.78 -8.84
CA TYR A 87 13.15 -1.20 -7.48
C TYR A 87 11.66 -1.53 -7.35
N GLY A 88 10.81 -0.87 -8.16
CA GLY A 88 9.36 -1.02 -8.11
C GLY A 88 8.76 -0.47 -6.82
N PHE A 89 7.65 -1.05 -6.39
CA PHE A 89 6.97 -0.68 -5.15
C PHE A 89 7.53 -1.44 -3.94
N ALA A 90 7.43 -0.84 -2.76
CA ALA A 90 7.58 -1.56 -1.50
C ALA A 90 6.18 -2.04 -1.06
N LEU A 91 5.96 -3.35 -1.05
CA LEU A 91 4.64 -3.94 -0.77
C LEU A 91 4.63 -4.68 0.58
N MET A 92 3.70 -4.30 1.44
CA MET A 92 3.41 -4.99 2.70
C MET A 92 2.18 -5.88 2.49
N VAL A 93 2.36 -7.19 2.49
CA VAL A 93 1.33 -8.13 2.03
C VAL A 93 0.72 -8.89 3.21
N GLY A 94 -0.59 -8.76 3.39
CA GLY A 94 -1.39 -9.51 4.35
C GLY A 94 -2.19 -10.64 3.69
N GLY A 95 -2.28 -11.77 4.38
CA GLY A 95 -3.04 -12.93 3.91
C GLY A 95 -2.48 -14.24 4.43
N ASN A 96 -3.06 -15.36 3.99
CA ASN A 96 -2.49 -16.67 4.30
C ASN A 96 -1.41 -17.05 3.27
N GLN A 97 -0.38 -17.79 3.68
CA GLN A 97 0.76 -18.13 2.81
C GLN A 97 0.35 -18.79 1.48
N ALA A 98 -0.65 -19.67 1.49
CA ALA A 98 -1.17 -20.30 0.27
C ALA A 98 -1.86 -19.29 -0.69
N GLN A 99 -2.49 -18.24 -0.16
CA GLN A 99 -3.13 -17.18 -0.96
C GLN A 99 -2.08 -16.24 -1.55
N LEU A 100 -1.01 -15.95 -0.80
CA LEU A 100 0.10 -15.15 -1.29
C LEU A 100 0.77 -15.78 -2.51
N LEU A 101 0.91 -17.11 -2.54
CA LEU A 101 1.44 -17.83 -3.71
C LEU A 101 0.57 -17.64 -4.96
N GLN A 102 -0.74 -17.45 -4.81
CA GLN A 102 -1.65 -17.19 -5.93
C GLN A 102 -1.50 -15.76 -6.47
N ALA A 103 -1.17 -14.79 -5.60
CA ALA A 103 -0.92 -13.40 -5.96
C ALA A 103 0.56 -13.12 -6.34
N GLN A 104 1.42 -14.15 -6.34
CA GLN A 104 2.86 -13.95 -6.46
C GLN A 104 3.25 -13.30 -7.79
N SER A 105 2.55 -13.61 -8.88
CA SER A 105 2.90 -13.09 -10.20
C SER A 105 2.79 -11.56 -10.26
N GLY A 106 1.69 -10.98 -9.78
CA GLY A 106 1.56 -9.52 -9.73
C GLY A 106 2.47 -8.88 -8.67
N LEU A 107 2.67 -9.53 -7.53
CA LEU A 107 3.59 -9.05 -6.48
C LEU A 107 5.02 -8.94 -7.01
N ASP A 108 5.53 -9.99 -7.67
CA ASP A 108 6.87 -10.02 -8.27
C ASP A 108 6.99 -9.02 -9.43
N ALA A 109 5.93 -8.82 -10.21
CA ALA A 109 5.92 -7.84 -11.31
C ALA A 109 5.98 -6.38 -10.81
N LEU A 110 5.24 -6.06 -9.75
CA LEU A 110 5.20 -4.71 -9.17
C LEU A 110 6.40 -4.39 -8.28
N ALA A 111 7.00 -5.42 -7.69
CA ALA A 111 8.10 -5.28 -6.75
C ALA A 111 9.24 -6.24 -7.10
N PRO A 112 9.95 -6.01 -8.23
CA PRO A 112 10.86 -6.96 -8.86
C PRO A 112 12.14 -7.24 -8.07
N MET A 113 12.39 -6.51 -6.98
CA MET A 113 13.54 -6.71 -6.09
C MET A 113 13.39 -8.00 -5.29
N PRO A 114 14.19 -9.05 -5.56
CA PRO A 114 14.08 -10.31 -4.83
C PRO A 114 14.37 -10.08 -3.34
N GLN A 115 13.55 -10.65 -2.47
CA GLN A 115 13.67 -10.55 -1.00
C GLN A 115 13.49 -9.14 -0.40
N ARG A 116 13.24 -8.11 -1.22
CA ARG A 116 13.13 -6.71 -0.77
C ARG A 116 11.97 -5.92 -1.39
N GLY A 117 11.34 -6.43 -2.44
CA GLY A 117 10.23 -5.77 -3.12
C GLY A 117 8.91 -5.91 -2.35
N TRP A 118 8.61 -7.12 -1.86
CA TRP A 118 7.42 -7.36 -1.06
C TRP A 118 7.71 -8.29 0.11
N LEU A 119 6.93 -8.12 1.19
CA LEU A 119 7.08 -8.87 2.43
C LEU A 119 5.71 -9.34 2.94
N HIS A 120 5.61 -10.62 3.29
CA HIS A 120 4.48 -11.12 4.08
C HIS A 120 4.49 -10.49 5.47
N SER A 121 3.59 -9.53 5.67
CA SER A 121 3.49 -8.68 6.86
C SER A 121 2.67 -9.33 7.98
N GLY A 122 1.97 -10.42 7.68
CA GLY A 122 1.23 -11.22 8.65
C GLY A 122 -0.13 -11.68 8.13
N PRO A 123 -1.06 -12.04 9.04
CA PRO A 123 -2.37 -12.58 8.69
C PRO A 123 -3.23 -11.59 7.87
N PRO A 124 -4.40 -12.01 7.37
CA PRO A 124 -5.33 -11.14 6.67
C PRO A 124 -5.57 -9.79 7.39
N GLY A 125 -5.53 -8.70 6.62
CA GLY A 125 -5.64 -7.32 7.07
C GLY A 125 -4.33 -6.65 7.44
N SER A 126 -3.22 -7.39 7.60
CA SER A 126 -1.95 -6.82 8.04
C SER A 126 -1.32 -5.85 7.04
N GLY A 127 -1.44 -6.10 5.73
CA GLY A 127 -0.89 -5.21 4.70
C GLY A 127 -1.56 -3.84 4.72
N LEU A 128 -2.89 -3.82 4.67
CA LEU A 128 -3.66 -2.57 4.75
C LEU A 128 -3.54 -1.88 6.11
N PHE A 129 -3.42 -2.64 7.20
CA PHE A 129 -3.13 -2.08 8.52
C PHE A 129 -1.79 -1.33 8.52
N MET A 130 -0.73 -1.96 7.99
CA MET A 130 0.60 -1.34 7.92
C MET A 130 0.59 -0.08 7.05
N ARG A 131 -0.16 -0.07 5.95
CA ARG A 131 -0.37 1.14 5.13
C ARG A 131 -1.06 2.26 5.90
N GLN A 132 -2.10 1.96 6.66
CA GLN A 132 -2.79 2.96 7.48
C GLN A 132 -1.90 3.51 8.60
N LEU A 133 -1.10 2.65 9.22
CA LEU A 133 -0.09 3.04 10.19
C LEU A 133 0.94 4.00 9.56
N GLN A 134 1.52 3.62 8.42
CA GLN A 134 2.48 4.45 7.71
C GLN A 134 1.90 5.82 7.36
N ARG A 135 0.69 5.86 6.77
CA ARG A 135 0.00 7.11 6.44
C ARG A 135 -0.23 7.98 7.68
N THR A 136 -0.59 7.38 8.82
CA THR A 136 -0.78 8.12 10.07
C THR A 136 0.50 8.80 10.55
N VAL A 137 1.65 8.13 10.40
CA VAL A 137 2.97 8.68 10.71
C VAL A 137 3.32 9.81 9.74
N GLU A 138 3.15 9.60 8.43
CA GLU A 138 3.38 10.61 7.39
C GLU A 138 2.57 11.89 7.64
N ASP A 139 1.26 11.73 7.92
CA ASP A 139 0.36 12.84 8.21
C ASP A 139 0.78 13.58 9.50
N ALA A 140 1.28 12.87 10.51
CA ALA A 140 1.78 13.49 11.75
C ALA A 140 3.06 14.31 11.52
N VAL A 141 3.97 13.81 10.69
CA VAL A 141 5.18 14.54 10.28
C VAL A 141 4.79 15.79 9.48
N ALA A 142 3.91 15.65 8.47
CA ALA A 142 3.46 16.77 7.64
C ALA A 142 2.77 17.87 8.47
N ARG A 143 1.93 17.50 9.45
CA ARG A 143 1.33 18.45 10.39
C ARG A 143 2.39 19.15 11.24
N SER A 144 3.37 18.42 11.75
CA SER A 144 4.46 19.00 12.56
C SER A 144 5.28 20.02 11.77
N VAL A 145 5.61 19.71 10.51
CA VAL A 145 6.31 20.63 9.59
C VAL A 145 5.45 21.87 9.31
N SER A 146 4.17 21.68 9.01
CA SER A 146 3.25 22.79 8.73
C SER A 146 3.10 23.73 9.93
N ARG A 147 3.00 23.18 11.14
CA ARG A 147 2.96 23.95 12.38
C ARG A 147 4.25 24.73 12.62
N ALA A 148 5.41 24.08 12.47
CA ALA A 148 6.69 24.77 12.60
C ALA A 148 6.81 25.92 11.59
N HIS A 149 6.34 25.74 10.37
CA HIS A 149 6.30 26.83 9.40
C HIS A 149 5.39 27.98 9.86
N GLN A 150 4.19 27.69 10.38
CA GLN A 150 3.30 28.73 10.91
C GLN A 150 3.94 29.51 12.06
N ASP A 151 4.53 28.80 13.02
CA ASP A 151 5.13 29.39 14.22
C ASP A 151 6.41 30.21 13.90
N PHE A 152 7.16 29.83 12.86
CA PHE A 152 8.48 30.40 12.55
C PHE A 152 8.62 31.01 11.15
N SER A 153 7.52 31.24 10.43
CA SER A 153 7.52 31.81 9.06
C SER A 153 7.96 33.28 9.03
N THR A 154 7.85 34.00 10.14
CA THR A 154 8.31 35.38 10.24
C THR A 154 9.72 35.41 10.81
N THR A 155 10.72 35.54 9.94
CA THR A 155 12.14 35.60 10.34
C THR A 155 12.57 36.98 10.85
N GLY A 156 11.71 38.00 10.73
CA GLY A 156 12.07 39.39 11.04
C GLY A 156 13.11 39.92 10.06
N GLN A 157 14.25 40.40 10.58
CA GLN A 157 15.39 40.91 9.78
C GLN A 157 16.44 39.83 9.44
N LEU A 158 16.19 38.56 9.75
CA LEU A 158 17.16 37.50 9.52
C LEU A 158 17.16 37.05 8.05
N GLU A 159 18.31 37.16 7.39
CA GLU A 159 18.58 36.51 6.10
C GLU A 159 19.01 35.06 6.35
N ILE A 160 18.08 34.11 6.18
CA ILE A 160 18.32 32.68 6.44
C ILE A 160 18.58 31.93 5.14
N ASN A 161 19.69 31.19 5.08
CA ASN A 161 20.02 30.31 3.95
C ASN A 161 19.36 28.94 4.07
N TYR A 162 18.04 28.91 3.87
CA TYR A 162 17.25 27.67 3.93
C TYR A 162 17.78 26.54 3.02
N PRO A 163 18.24 26.80 1.76
CA PRO A 163 18.79 25.74 0.92
C PRO A 163 19.99 25.01 1.54
N GLN A 164 20.98 25.74 2.07
CA GLN A 164 22.16 25.11 2.68
C GLN A 164 21.82 24.42 4.01
N ILE A 165 20.91 24.99 4.81
CA ILE A 165 20.45 24.37 6.04
C ILE A 165 19.71 23.06 5.75
N ALA A 166 18.86 23.02 4.72
CA ALA A 166 18.17 21.80 4.31
C ALA A 166 19.15 20.70 3.92
N GLN A 167 20.20 21.02 3.15
CA GLN A 167 21.25 20.07 2.80
C GLN A 167 22.00 19.57 4.04
N LEU A 168 22.44 20.49 4.92
CA LEU A 168 23.12 20.15 6.17
C LEU A 168 22.25 19.22 7.04
N TRP A 169 20.95 19.48 7.12
CA TRP A 169 20.03 18.67 7.91
C TRP A 169 19.81 17.27 7.31
N GLN A 170 19.76 17.16 5.97
CA GLN A 170 19.66 15.86 5.30
C GLN A 170 20.89 14.98 5.55
N GLU A 171 22.08 15.58 5.57
CA GLU A 171 23.34 14.84 5.67
C GLU A 171 23.71 14.48 7.12
N GLY A 172 23.44 15.36 8.10
CA GLY A 172 24.03 15.23 9.43
C GLY A 172 23.18 15.68 10.63
N SER A 173 21.87 15.86 10.50
CA SER A 173 21.04 16.25 11.66
C SER A 173 20.67 15.09 12.57
N GLU A 174 20.59 15.38 13.87
CA GLU A 174 19.94 14.51 14.86
C GLU A 174 18.46 14.27 14.52
N LEU A 175 17.79 15.23 13.87
CA LEU A 175 16.40 15.11 13.44
C LEU A 175 16.18 13.87 12.55
N ARG A 176 17.07 13.64 11.58
CA ARG A 176 17.01 12.44 10.72
C ARG A 176 17.14 11.15 11.53
N GLN A 177 18.10 11.10 12.45
CA GLN A 177 18.33 9.91 13.28
C GLN A 177 17.17 9.65 14.25
N SER A 178 16.65 10.70 14.87
CA SER A 178 15.57 10.61 15.85
C SER A 178 14.28 10.09 15.22
N LEU A 179 13.90 10.58 14.03
CA LEU A 179 12.72 10.08 13.31
C LEU A 179 12.85 8.59 12.96
N GLN A 180 14.03 8.16 12.50
CA GLN A 180 14.29 6.75 12.20
C GLN A 180 14.22 5.87 13.46
N GLN A 181 14.82 6.31 14.57
CA GLN A 181 14.80 5.58 15.84
C GLN A 181 13.38 5.45 16.42
N GLN A 182 12.58 6.51 16.33
CA GLN A 182 11.20 6.51 16.80
C GLN A 182 10.33 5.52 15.99
N ALA A 183 10.46 5.52 14.66
CA ALA A 183 9.77 4.56 13.81
C ALA A 183 10.14 3.11 14.17
N ASN A 184 11.44 2.82 14.33
CA ASN A 184 11.93 1.49 14.69
C ASN A 184 11.43 1.03 16.06
N ARG A 185 11.39 1.94 17.05
CA ARG A 185 10.95 1.60 18.41
C ARG A 185 9.49 1.14 18.45
N TYR A 186 8.61 1.75 17.64
CA TYR A 186 7.21 1.33 17.57
C TYR A 186 7.06 -0.10 17.02
N LEU A 187 7.84 -0.44 15.99
CA LEU A 187 7.78 -1.75 15.35
C LEU A 187 8.41 -2.90 16.17
N GLN A 188 9.08 -2.58 17.28
CA GLN A 188 9.74 -3.54 18.17
C GLN A 188 9.00 -3.77 19.49
N GLN A 189 7.84 -3.13 19.69
CA GLN A 189 6.96 -3.31 20.86
C GLN A 189 5.95 -4.42 20.62
#